data_AF-A0A1C4TVP1-F1
#
_entry.id   AF-A0A1C4TVP1-F1
#
_cell.length_a   1.000
_cell.length_b   1.000
_cell.length_c   1.000
_cell.angle_alpha   90.00
_cell.angle_beta   90.00
_cell.angle_gamma   90.00
#
_symmetry.space_group_name_H-M   'P 1'
#
loop_
_entity.id
_entity.type
_entity.pdbx_description
1 polymer ?
#
loop_
_entity_poly.entity_id
_entity_poly.type
_entity_poly.pdbx_seq_one_letter_code
_entity_poly.pdbx_strand_id
1 'polypeptide(L)'
;MAKDPDLLAQIERGALNDAVSLASLLRKCVALGGATRSAELRDWASDELNGYRDDTKIPEYRIVHAPILADGRTFTHQITGQQISSWDLPDFAREHITNEVRLARGVGEAVLSNAARNGETVVRLQPPGAADLVTFMNSQQGGGIERIYWGVSIGQIAGTLDQIRTTLVRLASEMRAAQPAGTAMPSHEAATEAVHVVLHGGTRNVVNINTAQARDGSNATVMATPTDGKEPGGSKAATIWTVAGVVVAIVSAYFTYRQWRG
;
A
#
# COMPACT_ATOMS: atom_id res chain seq x y z
N MET A 1 40.05 -4.29 15.83
CA MET A 1 38.65 -4.74 15.99
C MET A 1 37.79 -3.72 15.23
N ALA A 2 37.35 -4.05 14.02
CA ALA A 2 36.61 -3.11 13.19
C ALA A 2 35.27 -2.82 13.87
N LYS A 3 35.01 -1.54 14.17
CA LYS A 3 33.74 -1.07 14.71
C LYS A 3 32.68 -1.42 13.67
N ASP A 4 31.75 -2.31 14.01
CA ASP A 4 30.65 -2.65 13.09
C ASP A 4 30.01 -1.34 12.61
N PRO A 5 29.94 -1.13 11.28
CA PRO A 5 29.53 0.16 10.74
C PRO A 5 28.08 0.43 11.14
N ASP A 6 27.83 1.62 11.73
CA ASP A 6 26.51 2.07 12.20
C ASP A 6 25.44 1.81 11.12
N LEU A 7 24.63 0.76 11.34
CA LEU A 7 23.59 0.33 10.39
C LEU A 7 22.53 1.41 10.22
N LEU A 8 22.20 2.11 11.31
CA LEU A 8 21.22 3.19 11.31
C LEU A 8 21.71 4.35 10.42
N ALA A 9 22.96 4.78 10.58
CA ALA A 9 23.56 5.82 9.74
C ALA A 9 23.66 5.41 8.26
N GLN A 10 23.89 4.13 7.98
CA GLN A 10 23.91 3.61 6.60
C GLN A 10 22.52 3.61 5.95
N ILE A 11 21.47 3.26 6.71
CA ILE A 11 20.09 3.32 6.23
C ILE A 11 19.69 4.76 5.99
N GLU A 12 19.95 5.65 6.95
CA GLU A 12 19.63 7.09 6.85
C GLU A 12 20.28 7.73 5.63
N ARG A 13 21.61 7.64 5.50
CA ARG A 13 22.34 8.21 4.36
C ARG A 13 21.96 7.57 3.03
N GLY A 14 21.71 6.25 3.05
CA GLY A 14 21.33 5.52 1.85
C GLY A 14 19.90 5.82 1.40
N ALA A 15 18.98 6.05 2.34
CA ALA A 15 17.61 6.42 2.04
C ALA A 15 17.52 7.84 1.45
N LEU A 16 18.37 8.77 1.90
CA LEU A 16 18.52 10.11 1.32
C LEU A 16 19.23 10.14 -0.05
N ASN A 17 19.70 8.99 -0.56
CA ASN A 17 20.38 8.89 -1.84
C ASN A 17 19.62 7.95 -2.80
N ASP A 18 19.03 8.52 -3.84
CA ASP A 18 18.22 7.79 -4.82
C ASP A 18 19.03 6.77 -5.64
N ALA A 19 20.35 6.94 -5.74
CA ALA A 19 21.22 5.99 -6.43
C ALA A 19 21.39 4.67 -5.65
N VAL A 20 21.07 4.64 -4.35
CA VAL A 20 21.20 3.43 -3.54
C VAL A 20 19.96 2.55 -3.71
N SER A 21 20.19 1.27 -4.04
CA SER A 21 19.14 0.27 -4.19
C SER A 21 18.27 0.17 -2.92
N LEU A 22 16.95 0.35 -3.09
CA LEU A 22 15.97 0.20 -2.02
C LEU A 22 16.02 -1.20 -1.38
N ALA A 23 16.21 -2.24 -2.19
CA ALA A 23 16.36 -3.61 -1.69
C ALA A 23 17.59 -3.77 -0.78
N SER A 24 18.69 -3.08 -1.08
CA SER A 24 19.88 -3.07 -0.21
C SER A 24 19.59 -2.40 1.13
N LEU A 25 18.85 -1.29 1.12
CA LEU A 25 18.44 -0.58 2.34
C LEU A 25 17.51 -1.42 3.21
N LEU A 26 16.53 -2.09 2.60
CA LEU A 26 15.60 -2.97 3.33
C LEU A 26 16.33 -4.16 3.96
N ARG A 27 17.32 -4.77 3.29
CA ARG A 27 18.15 -5.82 3.91
C ARG A 27 18.92 -5.32 5.13
N LYS A 28 19.44 -4.09 5.09
CA LYS A 28 20.07 -3.47 6.27
C LYS A 28 19.05 -3.22 7.37
N CYS A 29 17.83 -2.83 7.02
CA CYS A 29 16.74 -2.62 7.96
C CYS A 29 16.31 -3.94 8.64
N VAL A 30 16.25 -5.05 7.90
CA VAL A 30 16.06 -6.40 8.46
C VAL A 30 17.16 -6.76 9.46
N ALA A 31 18.43 -6.51 9.09
CA ALA A 31 19.56 -6.75 10.00
C ALA A 31 19.49 -5.87 11.26
N LEU A 32 19.08 -4.60 11.11
CA LEU A 32 18.86 -3.67 12.23
C LEU A 32 17.75 -4.19 13.16
N GLY A 33 16.61 -4.63 12.64
CA GLY A 33 15.52 -5.22 13.44
C GLY A 33 15.95 -6.45 14.21
N GLY A 34 16.79 -7.31 13.61
CA GLY A 34 17.41 -8.43 14.32
C GLY A 34 18.34 -7.99 15.46
N ALA A 35 19.18 -6.97 15.22
CA ALA A 35 20.13 -6.45 16.20
C ALA A 35 19.43 -5.74 17.38
N THR A 36 18.34 -5.03 17.12
CA THR A 36 17.55 -4.32 18.15
C THR A 36 16.49 -5.19 18.80
N ARG A 37 16.28 -6.43 18.30
CA ARG A 37 15.17 -7.33 18.67
C ARG A 37 13.77 -6.77 18.37
N SER A 38 13.66 -5.81 17.46
CA SER A 38 12.37 -5.30 17.00
C SER A 38 11.82 -6.22 15.91
N ALA A 39 10.90 -7.12 16.28
CA ALA A 39 10.27 -8.05 15.36
C ALA A 39 9.46 -7.32 14.28
N GLU A 40 8.66 -6.31 14.67
CA GLU A 40 7.84 -5.54 13.73
C GLU A 40 8.67 -4.81 12.67
N LEU A 41 9.82 -4.21 13.05
CA LEU A 41 10.74 -3.58 12.08
C LEU A 41 11.25 -4.60 11.07
N ARG A 42 11.66 -5.76 11.56
CA ARG A 42 12.20 -6.85 10.73
C ARG A 42 11.13 -7.39 9.78
N ASP A 43 9.93 -7.60 10.29
CA ASP A 43 8.83 -8.21 9.56
C ASP A 43 8.32 -7.23 8.48
N TRP A 44 8.12 -5.95 8.81
CA TRP A 44 7.81 -4.91 7.82
C TRP A 44 8.87 -4.83 6.72
N ALA A 45 10.16 -4.77 7.07
CA ALA A 45 11.22 -4.68 6.07
C ALA A 45 11.32 -5.95 5.21
N SER A 46 10.96 -7.11 5.75
CA SER A 46 10.91 -8.38 5.02
C SER A 46 9.73 -8.44 4.06
N ASP A 47 8.56 -7.95 4.47
CA ASP A 47 7.37 -7.88 3.62
C ASP A 47 7.56 -6.88 2.48
N GLU A 48 8.16 -5.72 2.74
CA GLU A 48 8.49 -4.75 1.68
C GLU A 48 9.48 -5.33 0.66
N LEU A 49 10.44 -6.14 1.12
CA LEU A 49 11.47 -6.75 0.27
C LEU A 49 10.93 -7.90 -0.57
N ASN A 50 10.21 -8.82 0.05
CA ASN A 50 9.80 -10.10 -0.54
C ASN A 50 8.35 -10.09 -1.06
N GLY A 51 7.54 -9.14 -0.60
CA GLY A 51 6.13 -9.03 -0.90
C GLY A 51 5.25 -9.47 0.27
N TYR A 52 4.00 -9.01 0.21
CA TYR A 52 2.95 -9.29 1.19
C TYR A 52 2.18 -10.54 0.81
N ARG A 53 1.77 -11.30 1.83
CA ARG A 53 0.84 -12.42 1.66
C ARG A 53 -0.59 -11.90 1.48
N ASP A 54 -1.44 -12.68 0.82
CA ASP A 54 -2.80 -12.25 0.44
C ASP A 54 -3.68 -11.85 1.64
N ASP A 55 -3.45 -12.50 2.79
CA ASP A 55 -4.15 -12.32 4.07
C ASP A 55 -3.54 -11.23 4.97
N THR A 56 -2.36 -10.69 4.62
CA THR A 56 -1.70 -9.66 5.42
C THR A 56 -2.27 -8.27 5.13
N LYS A 57 -2.49 -7.48 6.18
CA LYS A 57 -2.77 -6.05 6.04
C LYS A 57 -1.58 -5.35 5.38
N ILE A 58 -1.80 -4.76 4.22
CA ILE A 58 -0.76 -3.99 3.53
C ILE A 58 -0.82 -2.51 3.95
N PRO A 59 0.30 -1.78 3.93
CA PRO A 59 0.30 -0.34 4.13
C PRO A 59 -0.56 0.39 3.09
N GLU A 60 -1.15 1.52 3.49
CA GLU A 60 -2.05 2.30 2.62
C GLU A 60 -1.36 2.77 1.33
N TYR A 61 -0.07 3.13 1.40
CA TYR A 61 0.73 3.51 0.23
C TYR A 61 0.99 2.37 -0.77
N ARG A 62 0.67 1.12 -0.42
CA ARG A 62 0.67 -0.05 -1.33
C ARG A 62 -0.67 -0.24 -2.04
N ILE A 63 -1.69 0.56 -1.73
CA ILE A 63 -2.99 0.55 -2.43
C ILE A 63 -3.00 1.72 -3.41
N VAL A 64 -3.14 1.42 -4.70
CA VAL A 64 -3.17 2.43 -5.76
C VAL A 64 -4.46 2.32 -6.56
N HIS A 65 -4.92 3.42 -7.13
CA HIS A 65 -6.08 3.40 -8.01
C HIS A 65 -5.66 3.25 -9.47
N ALA A 66 -6.12 2.19 -10.14
CA ALA A 66 -5.83 1.96 -11.55
C ALA A 66 -7.10 1.56 -12.32
N PRO A 67 -7.27 2.05 -13.57
CA PRO A 67 -8.39 1.64 -14.39
C PRO A 67 -8.30 0.16 -14.75
N ILE A 68 -9.47 -0.48 -14.82
CA ILE A 68 -9.61 -1.80 -15.43
C ILE A 68 -9.63 -1.60 -16.95
N LEU A 69 -8.76 -2.31 -17.65
CA LEU A 69 -8.62 -2.30 -19.10
C LEU A 69 -8.90 -3.68 -19.67
N ALA A 70 -9.46 -3.71 -20.87
CA ALA A 70 -9.69 -4.91 -21.65
C ALA A 70 -8.99 -4.82 -23.01
N ASP A 71 -8.36 -5.93 -23.39
CA ASP A 71 -7.89 -6.18 -24.75
C ASP A 71 -8.82 -7.21 -25.38
N GLY A 72 -9.06 -7.08 -26.69
CA GLY A 72 -9.92 -7.98 -27.41
C GLY A 72 -9.79 -7.86 -28.92
N ARG A 73 -10.55 -8.68 -29.63
CA ARG A 73 -10.59 -8.72 -31.08
C ARG A 73 -12.03 -8.94 -31.56
N THR A 74 -12.43 -8.12 -32.50
CA THR A 74 -13.63 -8.31 -33.32
C THR A 74 -13.22 -8.98 -34.63
N PHE A 75 -14.19 -9.38 -35.46
CA PHE A 75 -13.91 -9.96 -36.78
C PHE A 75 -12.98 -9.11 -37.66
N THR A 76 -12.98 -7.78 -37.47
CA THR A 76 -12.28 -6.83 -38.36
C THR A 76 -11.22 -5.99 -37.67
N HIS A 77 -11.28 -5.81 -36.35
CA HIS A 77 -10.38 -4.91 -35.62
C HIS A 77 -9.90 -5.52 -34.30
N GLN A 78 -8.64 -5.23 -33.95
CA GLN A 78 -8.09 -5.48 -32.62
C GLN A 78 -8.30 -4.24 -31.74
N ILE A 79 -8.81 -4.46 -30.54
CA ILE A 79 -9.06 -3.43 -29.53
C ILE A 79 -8.05 -3.65 -28.41
N THR A 80 -7.30 -2.61 -28.05
CA THR A 80 -6.32 -2.69 -26.96
C THR A 80 -6.49 -1.52 -26.01
N GLY A 81 -6.42 -1.78 -24.70
CA GLY A 81 -6.49 -0.76 -23.68
C GLY A 81 -7.87 -0.09 -23.56
N GLN A 82 -8.95 -0.78 -23.92
CA GLN A 82 -10.29 -0.25 -23.70
C GLN A 82 -10.56 -0.21 -22.20
N GLN A 83 -10.78 0.99 -21.65
CA GLN A 83 -11.18 1.11 -20.26
C GLN A 83 -12.61 0.62 -20.07
N ILE A 84 -12.80 -0.22 -19.05
CA ILE A 84 -14.10 -0.74 -18.64
C ILE A 84 -14.35 -0.38 -17.17
N SER A 85 -15.62 -0.33 -16.79
CA SER A 85 -16.06 -0.15 -15.41
C SER A 85 -16.06 -1.50 -14.69
N SER A 86 -15.91 -1.49 -13.36
CA SER A 86 -16.20 -2.69 -12.56
C SER A 86 -17.65 -3.15 -12.71
N TRP A 87 -18.56 -2.23 -13.05
CA TRP A 87 -19.97 -2.56 -13.35
C TRP A 87 -20.17 -3.33 -14.65
N ASP A 88 -19.20 -3.26 -15.57
CA ASP A 88 -19.23 -4.06 -16.81
C ASP A 88 -18.83 -5.53 -16.54
N LEU A 89 -18.32 -5.83 -15.34
CA LEU A 89 -17.99 -7.18 -14.91
C LEU A 89 -19.24 -7.91 -14.36
N PRO A 90 -19.27 -9.26 -14.42
CA PRO A 90 -20.27 -10.06 -13.72
C PRO A 90 -20.28 -9.81 -12.22
N ASP A 91 -21.45 -9.98 -11.57
CA ASP A 91 -21.66 -9.65 -10.15
C ASP A 91 -20.59 -10.26 -9.22
N PHE A 92 -20.25 -11.53 -9.40
CA PHE A 92 -19.26 -12.24 -8.57
C PHE A 92 -17.83 -11.65 -8.68
N ALA A 93 -17.52 -11.00 -9.80
CA ALA A 93 -16.22 -10.40 -10.06
C ALA A 93 -16.15 -8.95 -9.57
N ARG A 94 -17.27 -8.23 -9.52
CA ARG A 94 -17.30 -6.79 -9.13
C ARG A 94 -16.78 -6.55 -7.72
N GLU A 95 -17.00 -7.50 -6.82
CA GLU A 95 -16.56 -7.40 -5.41
C GLU A 95 -15.04 -7.57 -5.26
N HIS A 96 -14.39 -8.25 -6.19
CA HIS A 96 -12.98 -8.64 -6.10
C HIS A 96 -12.08 -7.88 -7.08
N ILE A 97 -12.63 -7.43 -8.21
CA ILE A 97 -11.93 -6.67 -9.25
C ILE A 97 -12.48 -5.25 -9.26
N THR A 98 -11.90 -4.42 -8.42
CA THR A 98 -12.21 -2.99 -8.33
C THR A 98 -11.10 -2.16 -9.00
N ASN A 99 -11.25 -0.83 -8.99
CA ASN A 99 -10.15 0.06 -9.40
C ASN A 99 -9.08 0.22 -8.31
N GLU A 100 -9.20 -0.43 -7.15
CA GLU A 100 -8.19 -0.45 -6.11
C GLU A 100 -7.26 -1.66 -6.31
N VAL A 101 -5.98 -1.36 -6.54
CA VAL A 101 -4.96 -2.37 -6.82
C VAL A 101 -4.01 -2.46 -5.65
N ARG A 102 -3.93 -3.66 -5.08
CA ARG A 102 -2.97 -4.01 -4.03
C ARG A 102 -1.62 -4.33 -4.66
N LEU A 103 -0.64 -3.45 -4.49
CA LEU A 103 0.75 -3.66 -4.92
C LEU A 103 1.51 -4.55 -3.92
N ALA A 104 1.08 -5.79 -3.79
CA ALA A 104 1.62 -6.75 -2.81
C ALA A 104 3.02 -7.27 -3.15
N ARG A 105 3.51 -7.08 -4.38
CA ARG A 105 4.81 -7.62 -4.79
C ARG A 105 5.98 -6.87 -4.14
N GLY A 106 7.01 -7.62 -3.77
CA GLY A 106 8.21 -7.10 -3.11
C GLY A 106 9.03 -6.21 -4.03
N VAL A 107 9.75 -5.23 -3.45
CA VAL A 107 10.60 -4.33 -4.24
C VAL A 107 11.82 -5.02 -4.85
N GLY A 108 12.15 -6.24 -4.39
CA GLY A 108 13.19 -7.07 -4.98
C GLY A 108 12.86 -7.59 -6.38
N GLU A 109 11.61 -7.49 -6.83
CA GLU A 109 11.17 -8.02 -8.12
C GLU A 109 11.48 -7.05 -9.28
N ALA A 110 12.20 -7.54 -10.29
CA ALA A 110 12.70 -6.73 -11.41
C ALA A 110 11.61 -6.13 -12.33
N VAL A 111 10.35 -6.54 -12.17
CA VAL A 111 9.23 -6.15 -13.05
C VAL A 111 9.00 -4.64 -13.03
N LEU A 112 9.15 -3.99 -11.87
CA LEU A 112 8.96 -2.54 -11.71
C LEU A 112 10.07 -1.75 -12.45
N SER A 113 11.27 -2.32 -12.56
CA SER A 113 12.43 -1.69 -13.21
C SER A 113 12.45 -1.91 -14.74
N ASN A 114 11.87 -3.00 -15.23
CA ASN A 114 11.91 -3.34 -16.66
C ASN A 114 10.88 -2.55 -17.48
N ALA A 115 9.68 -2.29 -16.95
CA ALA A 115 8.65 -1.54 -17.68
C ALA A 115 9.10 -0.10 -18.01
N ALA A 116 9.75 0.58 -17.06
CA ALA A 116 10.27 1.93 -17.27
C ALA A 116 11.38 1.98 -18.32
N ARG A 117 12.20 0.91 -18.44
CA ARG A 117 13.28 0.83 -19.43
C ARG A 117 12.79 0.59 -20.86
N ASN A 118 11.60 0.02 -21.01
CA ASN A 118 11.00 -0.25 -22.31
C ASN A 118 10.19 0.94 -22.87
N GLY A 119 10.18 2.09 -22.17
CA GLY A 119 9.39 3.25 -22.56
C GLY A 119 7.88 3.06 -22.38
N GLU A 120 7.46 2.03 -21.65
CA GLU A 120 6.06 1.86 -21.27
C GLU A 120 5.67 2.93 -20.25
N THR A 121 4.44 3.42 -20.31
CA THR A 121 3.89 4.36 -19.31
C THR A 121 3.02 3.67 -18.27
N VAL A 122 2.61 2.43 -18.56
CA VAL A 122 1.66 1.64 -17.79
C VAL A 122 2.14 0.19 -17.70
N VAL A 123 2.14 -0.33 -16.47
CA VAL A 123 2.35 -1.76 -16.18
C VAL A 123 1.01 -2.46 -16.16
N ARG A 124 0.89 -3.54 -16.92
CA ARG A 124 -0.31 -4.38 -16.97
C ARG A 124 -0.27 -5.40 -15.84
N LEU A 125 -1.13 -5.25 -14.84
CA LEU A 125 -1.26 -6.22 -13.75
C LEU A 125 -2.54 -7.03 -13.93
N GLN A 126 -2.43 -8.35 -13.93
CA GLN A 126 -3.58 -9.22 -14.10
C GLN A 126 -4.28 -9.45 -12.74
N PRO A 127 -5.59 -9.19 -12.62
CA PRO A 127 -6.36 -9.57 -11.45
C PRO A 127 -6.34 -11.08 -11.21
N PRO A 128 -6.43 -11.53 -9.95
CA PRO A 128 -6.66 -12.94 -9.65
C PRO A 128 -7.91 -13.45 -10.38
N GLY A 129 -7.81 -14.63 -11.00
CA GLY A 129 -8.93 -15.25 -11.73
C GLY A 129 -9.32 -14.57 -13.05
N ALA A 130 -8.59 -13.55 -13.53
CA ALA A 130 -8.96 -12.82 -14.75
C ALA A 130 -9.06 -13.71 -16.00
N ALA A 131 -8.26 -14.78 -16.10
CA ALA A 131 -8.33 -15.71 -17.24
C ALA A 131 -9.64 -16.52 -17.27
N ASP A 132 -10.07 -17.00 -16.10
CA ASP A 132 -11.35 -17.71 -15.94
C ASP A 132 -12.52 -16.76 -16.19
N LEU A 133 -12.40 -15.51 -15.71
CA LEU A 133 -13.38 -14.46 -15.97
C LEU A 133 -13.52 -14.16 -17.47
N VAL A 134 -12.41 -14.00 -18.19
CA VAL A 134 -12.43 -13.80 -19.65
C VAL A 134 -13.12 -14.97 -20.35
N THR A 135 -12.80 -16.21 -19.96
CA THR A 135 -13.43 -17.42 -20.50
C THR A 135 -14.94 -17.41 -20.28
N PHE A 136 -15.37 -17.09 -19.05
CA PHE A 136 -16.77 -16.99 -18.69
C PHE A 136 -17.50 -15.89 -19.49
N MET A 137 -16.94 -14.68 -19.57
CA MET A 137 -17.56 -13.58 -20.31
C MET A 137 -17.67 -13.87 -21.80
N ASN A 138 -16.64 -14.49 -22.40
CA ASN A 138 -16.66 -14.90 -23.79
C ASN A 138 -17.76 -15.94 -24.07
N SER A 139 -18.01 -16.87 -23.14
CA SER A 139 -19.07 -17.87 -23.28
C SER A 139 -20.47 -17.27 -23.31
N GLN A 140 -20.67 -16.08 -22.71
CA GLN A 140 -21.96 -15.40 -22.67
C GLN A 140 -22.17 -14.39 -23.80
N GLN A 141 -21.12 -13.69 -24.24
CA GLN A 141 -21.24 -12.55 -25.18
C GLN A 141 -20.77 -12.87 -26.61
N GLY A 142 -20.50 -14.13 -26.92
CA GLY A 142 -20.10 -14.54 -28.28
C GLY A 142 -18.62 -14.36 -28.60
N GLY A 143 -17.78 -14.23 -27.58
CA GLY A 143 -16.32 -14.19 -27.69
C GLY A 143 -15.73 -12.86 -28.17
N GLY A 144 -14.44 -12.66 -27.88
CA GLY A 144 -13.67 -11.52 -28.38
C GLY A 144 -12.82 -10.82 -27.32
N ILE A 145 -13.06 -11.07 -26.03
CA ILE A 145 -12.17 -10.56 -24.98
C ILE A 145 -10.95 -11.48 -24.90
N GLU A 146 -9.76 -10.89 -25.00
CA GLU A 146 -8.50 -11.62 -24.87
C GLU A 146 -7.94 -11.50 -23.45
N ARG A 147 -8.03 -10.31 -22.84
CA ARG A 147 -7.43 -10.03 -21.53
C ARG A 147 -8.24 -8.99 -20.79
N ILE A 148 -8.30 -9.14 -19.46
CA ILE A 148 -8.75 -8.10 -18.53
C ILE A 148 -7.59 -7.87 -17.55
N TYR A 149 -7.19 -6.63 -17.37
CA TYR A 149 -6.04 -6.26 -16.54
C TYR A 149 -6.18 -4.85 -15.95
N TRP A 150 -5.48 -4.58 -14.86
CA TRP A 150 -5.30 -3.21 -14.36
C TRP A 150 -4.17 -2.52 -15.12
N GLY A 151 -4.44 -1.31 -15.59
CA GLY A 151 -3.43 -0.41 -16.15
C GLY A 151 -2.80 0.46 -15.08
N VAL A 152 -1.78 -0.05 -14.36
CA VAL A 152 -1.12 0.72 -13.29
C VAL A 152 -0.05 1.64 -13.89
N SER A 153 -0.14 2.95 -13.62
CA SER A 153 0.86 3.88 -14.14
C SER A 153 2.23 3.66 -13.49
N ILE A 154 3.32 3.85 -14.25
CA ILE A 154 4.68 3.79 -13.70
C ILE A 154 4.89 4.88 -12.63
N GLY A 155 4.24 6.04 -12.77
CA GLY A 155 4.29 7.10 -11.77
C GLY A 155 3.75 6.67 -10.41
N GLN A 156 2.66 5.91 -10.37
CA GLN A 156 2.11 5.38 -9.10
C GLN A 156 3.05 4.36 -8.46
N ILE A 157 3.63 3.47 -9.27
CA ILE A 157 4.66 2.54 -8.83
C ILE A 157 5.85 3.29 -8.23
N ALA A 158 6.36 4.31 -8.93
CA ALA A 158 7.49 5.11 -8.47
C ALA A 158 7.14 5.84 -7.16
N GLY A 159 5.91 6.40 -7.07
CA GLY A 159 5.40 7.02 -5.85
C GLY A 159 5.36 6.05 -4.67
N THR A 160 4.90 4.82 -4.87
CA THR A 160 4.93 3.79 -3.82
C THR A 160 6.37 3.48 -3.37
N LEU A 161 7.31 3.34 -4.29
CA LEU A 161 8.73 3.09 -3.96
C LEU A 161 9.35 4.26 -3.18
N ASP A 162 8.99 5.49 -3.55
CA ASP A 162 9.41 6.71 -2.86
C ASP A 162 8.81 6.81 -1.45
N GLN A 163 7.55 6.39 -1.26
CA GLN A 163 6.93 6.31 0.08
C GLN A 163 7.65 5.30 0.98
N ILE A 164 8.11 4.17 0.46
CA ILE A 164 8.91 3.20 1.23
C ILE A 164 10.25 3.83 1.64
N ARG A 165 10.92 4.54 0.72
CA ARG A 165 12.17 5.27 1.00
C ARG A 165 11.95 6.34 2.07
N THR A 166 10.88 7.12 1.95
CA THR A 166 10.49 8.13 2.95
C THR A 166 10.22 7.49 4.31
N THR A 167 9.56 6.33 4.32
CA THR A 167 9.32 5.55 5.54
C THR A 167 10.62 5.11 6.21
N LEU A 168 11.61 4.67 5.44
CA LEU A 168 12.96 4.36 5.95
C LEU A 168 13.64 5.59 6.59
N VAL A 169 13.54 6.76 5.96
CA VAL A 169 14.08 8.02 6.52
C VAL A 169 13.37 8.35 7.84
N ARG A 170 12.04 8.25 7.88
CA ARG A 170 11.25 8.50 9.09
C ARG A 170 11.62 7.54 10.22
N LEU A 171 11.69 6.23 9.94
CA LEU A 171 12.12 5.22 10.92
C LEU A 171 13.51 5.54 11.47
N ALA A 172 14.47 5.83 10.59
CA ALA A 172 15.83 6.13 11.03
C ALA A 172 15.91 7.41 11.87
N SER A 173 15.14 8.43 11.49
CA SER A 173 15.08 9.72 12.19
C SER A 173 14.44 9.58 13.57
N GLU A 174 13.33 8.83 13.69
CA GLU A 174 12.67 8.56 14.97
C GLU A 174 13.57 7.76 15.90
N MET A 175 14.24 6.71 15.40
CA MET A 175 15.21 5.95 16.19
C MET A 175 16.32 6.85 16.69
N ARG A 176 16.89 7.73 15.84
CA ARG A 176 17.95 8.65 16.22
C ARG A 176 17.49 9.66 17.28
N ALA A 177 16.28 10.18 17.16
CA ALA A 177 15.70 11.13 18.11
C ALA A 177 15.46 10.52 19.50
N ALA A 178 15.16 9.22 19.56
CA ALA A 178 14.97 8.48 20.80
C ALA A 178 16.30 8.08 21.49
N GLN A 179 17.45 8.37 20.89
CA GLN A 179 18.76 7.96 21.40
C GLN A 179 19.60 9.12 21.96
N PRO A 180 20.45 8.84 22.97
CA PRO A 180 21.53 9.76 23.34
C PRO A 180 22.52 9.97 22.19
N ALA A 181 22.96 11.20 22.00
CA ALA A 181 23.93 11.56 20.97
C ALA A 181 25.21 10.71 21.06
N GLY A 182 25.69 10.20 19.93
CA GLY A 182 26.90 9.37 19.84
C GLY A 182 26.69 7.87 19.98
N THR A 183 25.45 7.42 20.23
CA THR A 183 25.10 5.98 20.21
C THR A 183 24.92 5.50 18.77
N ALA A 184 25.64 4.43 18.40
CA ALA A 184 25.59 3.88 17.04
C ALA A 184 24.46 2.87 16.83
N MET A 185 24.03 2.16 17.87
CA MET A 185 22.98 1.13 17.77
C MET A 185 21.72 1.58 18.53
N PRO A 186 20.53 1.57 17.89
CA PRO A 186 19.26 1.79 18.57
C PRO A 186 19.08 0.83 19.76
N SER A 187 18.47 1.30 20.85
CA SER A 187 17.95 0.40 21.87
C SER A 187 16.69 -0.29 21.35
N HIS A 188 16.30 -1.40 21.99
CA HIS A 188 15.07 -2.10 21.65
C HIS A 188 13.84 -1.17 21.78
N GLU A 189 13.79 -0.36 22.84
CA GLU A 189 12.70 0.60 23.06
C GLU A 189 12.66 1.67 21.97
N ALA A 190 13.82 2.24 21.60
CA ALA A 190 13.91 3.25 20.56
C ALA A 190 13.44 2.72 19.19
N ALA A 191 13.79 1.47 18.85
CA ALA A 191 13.35 0.83 17.61
C ALA A 191 11.84 0.55 17.61
N THR A 192 11.31 0.05 18.73
CA THR A 192 9.88 -0.27 18.87
C THR A 192 9.02 0.98 18.83
N GLU A 193 9.42 2.04 19.53
CA GLU A 193 8.70 3.32 19.51
C GLU A 193 8.71 3.94 18.11
N ALA A 194 9.86 3.92 17.42
CA ALA A 194 9.95 4.43 16.05
C ALA A 194 9.01 3.68 15.08
N VAL A 195 8.90 2.36 15.21
CA VAL A 195 7.96 1.56 14.42
C VAL A 195 6.52 1.95 14.72
N HIS A 196 6.16 2.06 16.01
CA HIS A 196 4.83 2.46 16.42
C HIS A 196 4.42 3.84 15.89
N VAL A 197 5.31 4.82 15.98
CA VAL A 197 5.07 6.19 15.48
C VAL A 197 4.98 6.23 13.95
N VAL A 198 5.87 5.53 13.25
CA VAL A 198 5.99 5.67 11.79
C VAL A 198 5.01 4.79 11.03
N LEU A 199 4.85 3.52 11.43
CA LEU A 199 4.03 2.53 10.72
C LEU A 199 2.57 2.51 11.19
N HIS A 200 2.34 2.75 12.48
CA HIS A 200 0.99 2.68 13.06
C HIS A 200 0.36 4.06 13.31
N GLY A 201 1.09 5.15 13.01
CA GLY A 201 0.60 6.50 13.23
C GLY A 201 0.48 6.89 14.71
N GLY A 202 1.22 6.21 15.59
CA GLY A 202 1.27 6.53 17.00
C GLY A 202 1.72 7.98 17.22
N THR A 203 1.05 8.68 18.13
CA THR A 203 1.52 9.99 18.60
C THR A 203 2.63 9.74 19.62
N ARG A 204 3.76 10.47 19.54
CA ARG A 204 4.76 10.44 20.62
C ARG A 204 4.04 10.73 21.94
N ASN A 205 4.26 9.90 22.95
CA ASN A 205 3.73 10.17 24.27
C ASN A 205 4.47 11.41 24.81
N VAL A 206 3.88 12.60 24.62
CA VAL A 206 4.46 13.86 25.13
C VAL A 206 4.30 13.81 26.65
N VAL A 207 5.33 13.31 27.34
CA VAL A 207 5.42 13.46 28.79
C VAL A 207 5.59 14.94 29.05
N ASN A 208 4.50 15.61 29.37
CA ASN A 208 4.48 17.02 29.71
C ASN A 208 5.12 17.15 31.10
N ILE A 209 6.42 17.40 31.13
CA ILE A 209 7.13 17.65 32.39
C ILE A 209 6.76 19.07 32.83
N ASN A 210 5.67 19.18 33.59
CA ASN A 210 5.43 20.38 34.40
C ASN A 210 6.50 20.42 35.49
N THR A 211 7.63 21.06 35.21
CA THR A 211 8.57 21.43 36.26
C THR A 211 7.87 22.47 37.13
N ALA A 212 7.23 22.02 38.21
CA ALA A 212 6.82 22.90 39.29
C ALA A 212 8.10 23.54 39.85
N GLN A 213 8.36 24.79 39.49
CA GLN A 213 9.35 25.59 40.21
C GLN A 213 8.81 25.81 41.62
N ALA A 214 9.23 24.96 42.55
CA ALA A 214 8.99 25.16 43.96
C ALA A 214 9.86 26.33 44.44
N ARG A 215 9.23 27.49 44.65
CA ARG A 215 9.65 28.38 45.74
C ARG A 215 8.79 28.02 46.95
N ASP A 216 9.48 27.38 47.89
CA ASP A 216 9.07 27.12 49.27
C ASP A 216 8.05 25.98 49.52
N GLY A 217 8.59 24.83 49.98
CA GLY A 217 8.03 24.09 51.11
C GLY A 217 6.65 23.42 51.00
N SER A 218 6.28 22.77 49.90
CA SER A 218 5.07 21.92 49.90
C SER A 218 5.24 20.63 49.08
N ASN A 219 5.09 19.48 49.76
CA ASN A 219 5.02 18.17 49.12
C ASN A 219 3.63 17.98 48.50
N ALA A 220 3.56 17.88 47.17
CA ALA A 220 2.33 17.50 46.49
C ALA A 220 2.31 15.96 46.27
N THR A 221 1.35 15.28 46.88
CA THR A 221 1.06 13.88 46.59
C THR A 221 0.20 13.81 45.32
N VAL A 222 0.65 13.06 44.31
CA VAL A 222 -0.09 12.89 43.05
C VAL A 222 -1.14 11.80 43.23
N MET A 223 -2.41 12.16 43.14
CA MET A 223 -3.51 11.21 42.93
C MET A 223 -3.62 10.93 41.43
N ALA A 224 -3.52 9.66 41.03
CA ALA A 224 -3.84 9.25 39.67
C ALA A 224 -5.36 9.36 39.44
N THR A 225 -5.76 10.17 38.47
CA THR A 225 -7.14 10.16 37.96
C THR A 225 -7.26 9.00 36.97
N PRO A 226 -8.17 8.03 37.18
CA PRO A 226 -8.42 7.00 36.18
C PRO A 226 -9.25 7.62 35.06
N THR A 227 -8.69 7.71 33.84
CA THR A 227 -9.50 7.98 32.65
C THR A 227 -10.25 6.71 32.28
N ASP A 228 -11.53 6.75 32.65
CA ASP A 228 -12.55 5.76 32.40
C ASP A 228 -12.80 5.56 30.90
N GLY A 229 -13.02 4.31 30.51
CA GLY A 229 -13.20 3.91 29.13
C GLY A 229 -14.53 4.37 28.53
N LYS A 230 -14.51 4.64 27.23
CA LYS A 230 -15.72 4.54 26.40
C LYS A 230 -15.38 4.20 24.95
N GLU A 231 -15.38 2.91 24.65
CA GLU A 231 -15.80 2.45 23.32
C GLU A 231 -17.29 2.79 23.12
N PRO A 232 -17.71 2.95 21.86
CA PRO A 232 -18.95 2.31 21.48
C PRO A 232 -18.74 1.50 20.19
N GLY A 233 -18.72 0.17 20.36
CA GLY A 233 -18.89 -0.76 19.27
C GLY A 233 -20.35 -0.90 18.82
N GLY A 234 -20.53 -1.59 17.69
CA GLY A 234 -21.72 -2.41 17.46
C GLY A 234 -22.54 -2.08 16.21
N SER A 235 -22.25 -2.82 15.13
CA SER A 235 -23.17 -3.47 14.17
C SER A 235 -24.56 -2.87 13.93
N LYS A 236 -24.97 -2.80 12.65
CA LYS A 236 -25.99 -3.72 12.09
C LYS A 236 -26.22 -3.48 10.61
N ALA A 237 -26.33 -4.60 9.91
CA ALA A 237 -26.84 -4.69 8.56
C ALA A 237 -28.36 -4.47 8.49
N ALA A 238 -28.77 -4.08 7.28
CA ALA A 238 -29.99 -4.45 6.57
C ALA A 238 -31.23 -3.53 6.65
N THR A 239 -31.76 -3.33 5.42
CA THR A 239 -33.19 -3.23 5.00
C THR A 239 -33.78 -1.78 5.00
N ILE A 240 -34.47 -1.20 4.00
CA ILE A 240 -35.45 -1.63 2.98
C ILE A 240 -35.62 -0.59 1.82
N TRP A 241 -35.65 -1.09 0.57
CA TRP A 241 -36.48 -0.85 -0.65
C TRP A 241 -36.84 0.51 -1.33
N THR A 242 -36.87 0.39 -2.69
CA THR A 242 -37.65 1.11 -3.76
C THR A 242 -37.13 2.49 -4.19
N VAL A 243 -36.84 2.81 -5.47
CA VAL A 243 -37.50 2.48 -6.75
C VAL A 243 -36.44 2.40 -7.88
N ALA A 244 -36.43 1.31 -8.66
CA ALA A 244 -35.69 1.23 -9.93
C ALA A 244 -36.68 0.96 -11.07
N GLY A 245 -37.06 2.03 -11.76
CA GLY A 245 -37.78 1.97 -13.03
C GLY A 245 -36.82 2.26 -14.19
N VAL A 246 -36.68 1.28 -15.09
CA VAL A 246 -36.39 1.43 -16.53
C VAL A 246 -35.12 2.20 -16.93
N VAL A 247 -33.99 1.50 -17.19
CA VAL A 247 -32.91 2.02 -18.09
C VAL A 247 -32.30 0.96 -19.04
N VAL A 248 -32.66 -0.33 -18.94
CA VAL A 248 -31.99 -1.41 -19.72
C VAL A 248 -32.30 -1.40 -21.24
N ALA A 249 -33.17 -0.51 -21.74
CA ALA A 249 -33.49 -0.47 -23.18
C ALA A 249 -32.70 0.55 -24.02
N ILE A 250 -31.90 1.45 -23.43
CA ILE A 250 -31.33 2.59 -24.19
C ILE A 250 -29.93 2.30 -24.75
N VAL A 251 -29.12 1.44 -24.11
CA VAL A 251 -27.72 1.22 -24.53
C VAL A 251 -27.61 0.26 -25.72
N SER A 252 -28.45 -0.77 -25.79
CA SER A 252 -28.50 -1.69 -26.92
C SER A 252 -29.06 -1.04 -28.18
N ALA A 253 -30.08 -0.18 -28.06
CA ALA A 253 -30.63 0.55 -29.20
C ALA A 253 -29.65 1.60 -29.78
N TYR A 254 -28.80 2.21 -28.94
CA TYR A 254 -27.84 3.23 -29.39
C TYR A 254 -26.74 2.64 -30.29
N PHE A 255 -26.25 1.44 -29.98
CA PHE A 255 -25.25 0.77 -30.81
C PHE A 255 -25.83 0.23 -32.12
N THR A 256 -27.07 -0.29 -32.10
CA THR A 256 -27.71 -0.79 -33.33
C THR A 256 -28.18 0.33 -34.26
N TYR A 257 -28.65 1.47 -33.72
CA TYR A 257 -29.13 2.61 -34.53
C TYR A 257 -28.00 3.31 -35.28
N ARG A 258 -26.78 3.35 -34.74
CA ARG A 258 -25.62 3.98 -35.40
C ARG A 258 -25.01 3.13 -36.52
N GLN A 259 -25.24 1.82 -36.50
CA GLN A 259 -24.76 0.89 -37.54
C GLN A 259 -25.62 0.91 -38.81
N TRP A 260 -26.81 1.51 -38.78
CA TRP A 260 -27.73 1.58 -39.93
C TRP A 260 -27.65 2.88 -40.74
N ARG A 261 -26.81 3.84 -40.33
CA ARG A 261 -26.66 5.15 -41.01
C ARG A 261 -25.21 5.51 -41.37
N GLY A 262 -24.30 4.54 -41.38
CA GLY A 262 -22.93 4.66 -41.88
C GLY A 262 -22.71 3.80 -43.11
#